data_AF-A0A2J8AC24-F1
#
_entry.id   AF-A0A2J8AC24-F1
#
_cell.length_a   1.000
_cell.length_b   1.000
_cell.length_c   1.000
_cell.angle_alpha   90.00
_cell.angle_beta   90.00
_cell.angle_gamma   90.00
#
_symmetry.space_group_name_H-M   'P 1'
#
loop_
_entity.id
_entity.type
_entity.pdbx_description
1 polymer ?
#
loop_
_entity_poly.entity_id
_entity_poly.type
_entity_poly.pdbx_seq_one_letter_code
_entity_poly.pdbx_strand_id
1 'polypeptide(L)'
;MGWGDVCPSAPELWRLGWSTPLATLNSGNMLSGKFSTFELPATYATASGNMLKIQPDWMGANYSRNVYLALRQRGGGDTNLLDEFVNKINIHDVEKNIDNSFTAMGDPRINFNIAVAANDVTVLDNCRLVVLTGGFSNGGGKIVVKVCRFSSSSSECVEPGLPGCSRPDFWCDPNNANNNANWELRQADCDGDGVMDWVCTDMNGQRGVIRSTSGCNSDYSSTGWPSAPTSYCPSEL
;
A
#
# COMPACT_ATOMS: atom_id res chain seq x y z
N MET A 1 -13.29 -19.76 2.95
CA MET A 1 -14.14 -18.86 2.15
C MET A 1 -14.55 -19.61 0.90
N GLY A 2 -15.84 -19.93 0.73
CA GLY A 2 -16.33 -20.74 -0.40
C GLY A 2 -17.64 -21.48 -0.12
N TRP A 3 -18.58 -20.88 0.62
CA TRP A 3 -19.93 -21.40 0.81
C TRP A 3 -20.94 -20.30 0.40
N GLY A 4 -21.80 -20.58 -0.58
CA GLY A 4 -22.78 -19.63 -1.13
C GLY A 4 -22.28 -18.81 -2.33
N ASP A 5 -22.91 -17.66 -2.61
CA ASP A 5 -22.52 -16.70 -3.67
C ASP A 5 -21.28 -15.88 -3.26
N VAL A 6 -20.20 -16.58 -2.94
CA VAL A 6 -18.89 -16.01 -2.63
C VAL A 6 -17.85 -16.80 -3.43
N CYS A 7 -17.02 -16.09 -4.22
CA CYS A 7 -15.99 -16.71 -5.03
C CYS A 7 -15.01 -17.51 -4.13
N PRO A 8 -14.41 -18.60 -4.65
CA PRO A 8 -13.29 -19.25 -3.97
C PRO A 8 -12.16 -18.26 -3.63
N SER A 9 -11.28 -18.65 -2.72
CA SER A 9 -10.08 -17.88 -2.40
C SER A 9 -9.14 -17.76 -3.61
N ALA A 10 -8.27 -16.75 -3.60
CA ALA A 10 -7.28 -16.55 -4.67
C ALA A 10 -6.43 -17.80 -4.97
N PRO A 11 -5.86 -18.53 -3.98
CA PRO A 11 -5.13 -19.76 -4.25
C PRO A 11 -6.01 -20.89 -4.83
N GLU A 12 -7.28 -21.00 -4.46
CA GLU A 12 -8.22 -21.96 -5.08
C GLU A 12 -8.48 -21.61 -6.54
N LEU A 13 -8.76 -20.34 -6.84
CA LEU A 13 -8.99 -19.86 -8.20
C LEU A 13 -7.77 -20.10 -9.11
N TRP A 14 -6.56 -19.87 -8.58
CA TRP A 14 -5.32 -20.20 -9.28
C TRP A 14 -5.22 -21.69 -9.57
N ARG A 15 -5.48 -22.55 -8.59
CA ARG A 15 -5.33 -24.00 -8.74
C ARG A 15 -6.37 -24.61 -9.68
N LEU A 16 -7.57 -24.04 -9.73
CA LEU A 16 -8.62 -24.42 -10.68
C LEU A 16 -8.34 -23.93 -12.12
N GLY A 17 -7.33 -23.06 -12.31
CA GLY A 17 -7.06 -22.40 -13.59
C GLY A 17 -8.14 -21.39 -13.98
N TRP A 18 -8.98 -20.98 -13.03
CA TRP A 18 -10.05 -19.99 -13.25
C TRP A 18 -9.53 -18.56 -13.18
N SER A 19 -8.35 -18.37 -12.59
CA SER A 19 -7.72 -17.08 -12.50
C SER A 19 -6.20 -17.14 -12.51
N THR A 20 -5.53 -16.03 -12.84
CA THR A 20 -4.06 -15.94 -12.92
C THR A 20 -3.50 -14.78 -12.09
N PRO A 21 -2.29 -14.93 -11.52
CA PRO A 21 -1.63 -13.86 -10.81
C PRO A 21 -1.19 -12.74 -11.78
N LEU A 22 -1.33 -11.49 -11.34
CA LEU A 22 -0.78 -10.31 -12.00
C LEU A 22 0.75 -10.36 -11.99
N ALA A 23 1.31 -10.80 -10.86
CA ALA A 23 2.74 -11.02 -10.71
C ALA A 23 3.00 -12.19 -9.75
N THR A 24 4.08 -12.93 -10.03
CA THR A 24 4.67 -13.90 -9.09
C THR A 24 5.96 -13.31 -8.55
N LEU A 25 6.03 -13.10 -7.24
CA LEU A 25 7.09 -12.38 -6.56
C LEU A 25 7.97 -13.32 -5.74
N ASN A 26 9.29 -13.10 -5.78
CA ASN A 26 10.32 -13.88 -5.08
C ASN A 26 11.58 -13.02 -4.87
N SER A 27 12.63 -13.58 -4.26
CA SER A 27 13.88 -12.85 -3.99
C SER A 27 14.57 -12.31 -5.25
N GLY A 28 14.32 -12.91 -6.41
CA GLY A 28 14.90 -12.50 -7.70
C GLY A 28 14.26 -11.25 -8.31
N ASN A 29 13.01 -10.93 -7.96
CA ASN A 29 12.31 -9.73 -8.46
C ASN A 29 11.86 -8.77 -7.36
N MET A 30 11.99 -9.14 -6.08
CA MET A 30 11.83 -8.26 -4.94
C MET A 30 13.19 -7.92 -4.34
N LEU A 31 13.56 -6.63 -4.35
CA LEU A 31 14.72 -6.15 -3.60
C LEU A 31 14.34 -6.02 -2.11
N SER A 32 15.27 -6.35 -1.22
CA SER A 32 15.06 -6.16 0.23
C SER A 32 14.96 -4.67 0.56
N GLY A 33 14.03 -4.32 1.44
CA GLY A 33 13.80 -2.94 1.87
C GLY A 33 13.25 -2.01 0.80
N LYS A 34 12.78 -2.53 -0.34
CA LYS A 34 12.16 -1.73 -1.40
C LYS A 34 10.78 -2.22 -1.74
N PHE A 35 9.84 -1.28 -1.82
CA PHE A 35 8.48 -1.57 -2.24
C PHE A 35 8.36 -1.82 -3.73
N SER A 36 7.56 -2.82 -4.07
CA SER A 36 7.03 -3.08 -5.40
C SER A 36 5.55 -2.72 -5.41
N THR A 37 5.14 -1.88 -6.34
CA THR A 37 3.78 -1.32 -6.41
C THR A 37 2.98 -2.00 -7.52
N PHE A 38 1.72 -2.34 -7.23
CA PHE A 38 0.78 -3.00 -8.12
C PHE A 38 -0.61 -2.36 -8.03
N GLU A 39 -1.37 -2.39 -9.12
CA GLU A 39 -2.80 -2.11 -9.10
C GLU A 39 -3.57 -3.43 -9.23
N LEU A 40 -4.23 -3.85 -8.15
CA LEU A 40 -5.00 -5.09 -8.13
C LEU A 40 -6.49 -4.81 -8.40
N PRO A 41 -7.07 -5.36 -9.47
CA PRO A 41 -8.50 -5.34 -9.68
C PRO A 41 -9.23 -6.31 -8.73
N ALA A 42 -10.51 -6.05 -8.50
CA ALA A 42 -11.37 -6.97 -7.78
C ALA A 42 -11.39 -8.35 -8.43
N THR A 43 -11.44 -9.41 -7.61
CA THR A 43 -11.44 -10.80 -8.09
C THR A 43 -12.59 -11.08 -9.05
N TYR A 44 -13.78 -10.51 -8.84
CA TYR A 44 -14.93 -10.70 -9.74
C TYR A 44 -14.79 -9.96 -11.08
N ALA A 45 -13.93 -8.94 -11.16
CA ALA A 45 -13.88 -8.02 -12.30
C ALA A 45 -13.09 -8.58 -13.48
N THR A 46 -12.12 -9.46 -13.23
CA THR A 46 -11.31 -10.09 -14.27
C THR A 46 -10.82 -11.46 -13.83
N ALA A 47 -10.81 -12.41 -14.76
CA ALA A 47 -10.20 -13.73 -14.56
C ALA A 47 -8.66 -13.64 -14.63
N SER A 48 -8.09 -12.72 -15.39
CA SER A 48 -6.63 -12.61 -15.53
C SER A 48 -6.07 -11.46 -14.71
N GLY A 49 -4.98 -11.70 -13.98
CA GLY A 49 -4.20 -10.67 -13.30
C GLY A 49 -4.92 -9.99 -12.12
N ASN A 50 -5.64 -10.74 -11.29
CA ASN A 50 -6.43 -10.20 -10.16
C ASN A 50 -5.83 -10.50 -8.76
N MET A 51 -4.65 -11.12 -8.72
CA MET A 51 -3.99 -11.50 -7.47
C MET A 51 -2.47 -11.38 -7.58
N LEU A 52 -1.77 -11.22 -6.47
CA LEU A 52 -0.33 -11.42 -6.39
C LEU A 52 -0.05 -12.79 -5.77
N LYS A 53 0.90 -13.52 -6.35
CA LYS A 53 1.47 -14.72 -5.77
C LYS A 53 2.86 -14.37 -5.26
N ILE A 54 3.14 -14.63 -3.99
CA ILE A 54 4.44 -14.35 -3.37
C ILE A 54 5.03 -15.67 -2.90
N GLN A 55 6.28 -15.92 -3.28
CA GLN A 55 7.07 -17.09 -2.95
C GLN A 55 8.25 -16.62 -2.09
N PRO A 56 8.14 -16.67 -0.74
CA PRO A 56 9.18 -16.20 0.18
C PRO A 56 10.40 -17.12 0.25
N ASP A 57 11.06 -17.33 -0.89
CA ASP A 57 12.28 -18.13 -1.02
C ASP A 57 13.45 -17.60 -0.17
N TRP A 58 13.45 -16.30 0.15
CA TRP A 58 14.38 -15.66 1.10
C TRP A 58 14.27 -16.16 2.54
N MET A 59 13.19 -16.86 2.90
CA MET A 59 13.04 -17.49 4.22
C MET A 59 13.82 -18.81 4.35
N GLY A 60 14.43 -19.27 3.24
CA GLY A 60 15.22 -20.49 3.20
C GLY A 60 14.38 -21.76 3.01
N ALA A 61 15.06 -22.91 2.96
CA ALA A 61 14.46 -24.19 2.57
C ALA A 61 13.32 -24.65 3.48
N ASN A 62 13.38 -24.30 4.77
CA ASN A 62 12.43 -24.72 5.81
C ASN A 62 11.09 -23.98 5.73
N TYR A 63 11.03 -22.84 5.05
CA TYR A 63 9.77 -22.13 4.89
C TYR A 63 8.90 -22.84 3.85
N SER A 64 7.68 -23.23 4.21
CA SER A 64 6.86 -24.14 3.42
C SER A 64 5.65 -23.50 2.75
N ARG A 65 5.52 -22.17 2.80
CA ARG A 65 4.29 -21.49 2.35
C ARG A 65 4.54 -20.55 1.17
N ASN A 66 3.49 -20.32 0.38
CA ASN A 66 3.36 -19.18 -0.52
C ASN A 66 2.25 -18.27 0.03
N VAL A 67 2.28 -17.00 -0.34
CA VAL A 67 1.30 -15.99 0.10
C VAL A 67 0.56 -15.44 -1.11
N TYR A 68 -0.75 -15.26 -0.99
CA TYR A 68 -1.63 -14.73 -2.02
C TYR A 68 -2.33 -13.47 -1.53
N LEU A 69 -2.27 -12.39 -2.32
CA LEU A 69 -2.98 -11.14 -2.05
C LEU A 69 -4.02 -10.95 -3.16
N ALA A 70 -5.29 -10.74 -2.80
CA ALA A 70 -6.33 -10.42 -3.77
C ALA A 70 -7.34 -9.42 -3.21
N LEU A 71 -7.76 -8.47 -4.05
CA LEU A 71 -8.83 -7.56 -3.71
C LEU A 71 -10.18 -8.28 -3.80
N ARG A 72 -10.91 -8.29 -2.69
CA ARG A 72 -12.27 -8.85 -2.61
C ARG A 72 -13.29 -7.73 -2.45
N GLN A 73 -14.28 -7.72 -3.32
CA GLN A 73 -15.33 -6.70 -3.37
C GLN A 73 -16.64 -7.36 -3.77
N ARG A 74 -17.76 -6.77 -3.35
CA ARG A 74 -19.09 -7.27 -3.75
C ARG A 74 -19.32 -7.01 -5.23
N GLY A 75 -19.58 -8.07 -5.97
CA GLY A 75 -19.88 -8.03 -7.39
C GLY A 75 -19.76 -9.43 -7.98
N GLY A 76 -20.57 -9.72 -9.01
CA GLY A 76 -20.60 -11.04 -9.64
C GLY A 76 -20.76 -12.17 -8.61
N GLY A 77 -19.81 -13.12 -8.62
CA GLY A 77 -19.79 -14.26 -7.69
C GLY A 77 -19.44 -13.92 -6.24
N ASP A 78 -19.15 -12.66 -5.91
CA ASP A 78 -18.90 -12.17 -4.54
C ASP A 78 -20.06 -11.32 -3.98
N THR A 79 -21.27 -11.47 -4.52
CA THR A 79 -22.44 -10.66 -4.12
C THR A 79 -22.75 -10.74 -2.62
N ASN A 80 -22.53 -11.91 -2.00
CA ASN A 80 -22.79 -12.14 -0.57
C ASN A 80 -21.52 -12.10 0.30
N LEU A 81 -20.46 -11.44 -0.17
CA LEU A 81 -19.22 -11.31 0.61
C LEU A 81 -19.47 -10.52 1.91
N LEU A 82 -19.05 -11.09 3.04
CA LEU A 82 -19.19 -10.48 4.38
C LEU A 82 -18.41 -9.17 4.49
N ASP A 83 -18.91 -8.25 5.32
CA ASP A 83 -18.33 -6.90 5.49
C ASP A 83 -16.88 -6.94 5.98
N GLU A 84 -16.48 -7.99 6.70
CA GLU A 84 -15.10 -8.15 7.18
C GLU A 84 -14.09 -8.36 6.04
N PHE A 85 -14.53 -8.83 4.87
CA PHE A 85 -13.72 -9.14 3.70
C PHE A 85 -13.90 -8.17 2.53
N VAL A 86 -15.01 -7.41 2.52
CA VAL A 86 -15.36 -6.55 1.38
C VAL A 86 -14.50 -5.29 1.34
N ASN A 87 -14.08 -4.88 0.15
CA ASN A 87 -13.22 -3.71 -0.09
C ASN A 87 -11.87 -3.81 0.64
N LYS A 88 -11.33 -5.03 0.74
CA LYS A 88 -10.06 -5.31 1.40
C LYS A 88 -9.19 -6.24 0.57
N ILE A 89 -7.88 -6.16 0.82
CA ILE A 89 -6.93 -7.17 0.35
C ILE A 89 -6.99 -8.36 1.29
N ASN A 90 -7.51 -9.48 0.79
CA ASN A 90 -7.54 -10.74 1.53
C ASN A 90 -6.23 -11.48 1.30
N ILE A 91 -5.51 -11.74 2.39
CA ILE A 91 -4.23 -12.45 2.39
C ILE A 91 -4.45 -13.90 2.78
N HIS A 92 -3.94 -14.81 1.97
CA HIS A 92 -3.98 -16.25 2.21
C HIS A 92 -2.59 -16.87 2.13
N ASP A 93 -2.35 -17.88 2.95
CA ASP A 93 -1.14 -18.69 2.91
C ASP A 93 -1.47 -20.10 2.42
N VAL A 94 -0.61 -20.68 1.60
CA VAL A 94 -0.81 -22.01 0.99
C VAL A 94 0.48 -22.83 1.00
N GLU A 95 0.40 -24.15 1.10
CA GLU A 95 1.58 -25.03 1.11
C GLU A 95 2.32 -24.99 -0.25
N LYS A 96 3.57 -24.53 -0.24
CA LYS A 96 4.35 -24.22 -1.46
C LYS A 96 4.59 -25.45 -2.33
N ASN A 97 4.81 -26.61 -1.72
CA ASN A 97 5.18 -27.83 -2.46
C ASN A 97 4.02 -28.34 -3.32
N ILE A 98 2.80 -28.12 -2.84
CA ILE A 98 1.58 -28.45 -3.57
C ILE A 98 1.23 -27.30 -4.52
N ASP A 99 1.26 -26.06 -4.06
CA ASP A 99 0.87 -24.90 -4.86
C ASP A 99 1.81 -24.60 -6.05
N ASN A 100 3.11 -24.91 -5.93
CA ASN A 100 4.07 -24.74 -7.04
C ASN A 100 4.01 -25.86 -8.07
N SER A 101 3.26 -26.93 -7.82
CA SER A 101 3.12 -28.06 -8.74
C SER A 101 1.65 -28.48 -8.89
N PHE A 102 1.08 -28.21 -10.06
CA PHE A 102 -0.30 -28.60 -10.37
C PHE A 102 -0.52 -30.12 -10.38
N THR A 103 0.55 -30.89 -10.53
CA THR A 103 0.51 -32.36 -10.50
C THR A 103 0.76 -32.93 -9.11
N ALA A 104 1.14 -32.10 -8.13
CA ALA A 104 1.33 -32.54 -6.76
C ALA A 104 0.01 -33.04 -6.16
N MET A 105 0.05 -34.26 -5.64
CA MET A 105 -1.06 -34.87 -4.91
C MET A 105 -1.16 -34.29 -3.50
N GLY A 106 -2.40 -34.14 -3.00
CA GLY A 106 -2.69 -33.66 -1.65
C GLY A 106 -3.47 -32.34 -1.62
N ASP A 107 -3.98 -32.02 -0.44
CA ASP A 107 -4.67 -30.75 -0.17
C ASP A 107 -3.63 -29.62 -0.05
N PRO A 108 -3.74 -28.52 -0.82
CA PRO A 108 -2.86 -27.36 -0.72
C PRO A 108 -2.87 -26.65 0.64
N ARG A 109 -3.80 -26.98 1.56
CA ARG A 109 -3.88 -26.46 2.94
C ARG A 109 -3.86 -24.94 2.98
N ILE A 110 -4.91 -24.35 2.43
CA ILE A 110 -5.08 -22.90 2.35
C ILE A 110 -5.55 -22.38 3.71
N ASN A 111 -4.87 -21.34 4.19
CA ASN A 111 -5.25 -20.62 5.40
C ASN A 111 -5.52 -19.15 5.07
N PHE A 112 -6.60 -18.60 5.63
CA PHE A 112 -6.80 -17.15 5.62
C PHE A 112 -5.97 -16.51 6.73
N ASN A 113 -5.26 -15.43 6.41
CA ASN A 113 -4.38 -14.75 7.34
C ASN A 113 -5.04 -13.48 7.88
N ILE A 114 -5.31 -12.51 7.00
CA ILE A 114 -5.86 -11.21 7.36
C ILE A 114 -6.55 -10.56 6.15
N ALA A 115 -7.49 -9.65 6.41
CA ALA A 115 -8.07 -8.76 5.42
C ALA A 115 -7.64 -7.31 5.73
N VAL A 116 -6.88 -6.71 4.82
CA VAL A 116 -6.27 -5.38 5.00
C VAL A 116 -7.15 -4.32 4.33
N ALA A 117 -7.56 -3.30 5.09
CA ALA A 117 -8.38 -2.21 4.57
C ALA A 117 -7.61 -1.36 3.55
N ALA A 118 -8.26 -0.41 2.87
CA ALA A 118 -7.56 0.58 2.06
C ALA A 118 -6.84 1.61 2.92
N ASN A 119 -5.71 2.14 2.45
CA ASN A 119 -4.83 3.07 3.19
C ASN A 119 -4.34 2.49 4.52
N ASP A 120 -4.03 1.20 4.55
CA ASP A 120 -3.66 0.46 5.76
C ASP A 120 -2.35 -0.31 5.54
N VAL A 121 -1.74 -0.77 6.63
CA VAL A 121 -0.47 -1.49 6.61
C VAL A 121 -0.56 -2.74 7.46
N THR A 122 0.00 -3.84 6.95
CA THR A 122 0.19 -5.06 7.73
C THR A 122 1.59 -5.61 7.56
N VAL A 123 2.10 -6.20 8.63
CA VAL A 123 3.42 -6.84 8.67
C VAL A 123 3.21 -8.33 8.89
N LEU A 124 3.73 -9.13 7.95
CA LEU A 124 3.74 -10.59 8.00
C LEU A 124 5.14 -11.03 8.44
N ASP A 125 5.40 -11.00 9.75
CA ASP A 125 6.71 -11.34 10.33
C ASP A 125 7.11 -12.79 10.04
N ASN A 126 6.14 -13.69 9.89
CA ASN A 126 6.35 -15.09 9.56
C ASN A 126 7.05 -15.30 8.20
N CYS A 127 6.92 -14.34 7.27
CA CYS A 127 7.55 -14.38 5.95
C CYS A 127 8.37 -13.14 5.61
N ARG A 128 8.60 -12.26 6.60
CA ARG A 128 9.33 -11.00 6.49
C ARG A 128 8.83 -10.11 5.35
N LEU A 129 7.52 -9.88 5.32
CA LEU A 129 6.86 -9.09 4.30
C LEU A 129 6.03 -7.96 4.93
N VAL A 130 6.15 -6.77 4.38
CA VAL A 130 5.25 -5.64 4.64
C VAL A 130 4.31 -5.49 3.45
N VAL A 131 3.02 -5.36 3.73
CA VAL A 131 1.98 -5.10 2.73
C VAL A 131 1.31 -3.79 3.09
N LEU A 132 1.38 -2.83 2.17
CA LEU A 132 0.73 -1.54 2.25
C LEU A 132 -0.36 -1.48 1.20
N THR A 133 -1.54 -1.00 1.58
CA THR A 133 -2.65 -0.75 0.68
C THR A 133 -2.82 0.75 0.53
N GLY A 134 -2.98 1.23 -0.70
CA GLY A 134 -3.34 2.61 -0.98
C GLY A 134 -4.85 2.77 -1.14
N GLY A 135 -5.24 3.89 -1.74
CA GLY A 135 -6.62 4.16 -2.12
C GLY A 135 -7.09 3.29 -3.29
N PHE A 136 -8.40 3.31 -3.50
CA PHE A 136 -9.01 2.70 -4.68
C PHE A 136 -8.79 3.58 -5.93
N SER A 137 -8.45 2.95 -7.04
CA SER A 137 -8.36 3.59 -8.35
C SER A 137 -9.50 3.14 -9.28
N ASN A 138 -9.71 3.91 -10.37
CA ASN A 138 -10.65 3.59 -11.45
C ASN A 138 -12.09 3.27 -10.97
N GLY A 139 -12.74 4.24 -10.31
CA GLY A 139 -14.15 4.13 -9.90
C GLY A 139 -14.41 3.13 -8.77
N GLY A 140 -13.38 2.69 -8.06
CA GLY A 140 -13.51 1.77 -6.91
C GLY A 140 -13.22 0.30 -7.21
N GLY A 141 -12.98 -0.07 -8.47
CA GLY A 141 -12.81 -1.48 -8.87
C GLY A 141 -11.38 -2.02 -8.80
N LYS A 142 -10.39 -1.17 -8.48
CA LYS A 142 -8.99 -1.53 -8.29
C LYS A 142 -8.45 -0.88 -7.03
N ILE A 143 -7.44 -1.48 -6.42
CA ILE A 143 -6.72 -0.92 -5.27
C ILE A 143 -5.21 -0.95 -5.53
N VAL A 144 -4.51 0.09 -5.09
CA VAL A 144 -3.05 0.12 -5.10
C VAL A 144 -2.54 -0.75 -3.96
N VAL A 145 -1.63 -1.67 -4.25
CA VAL A 145 -0.96 -2.52 -3.25
C VAL A 145 0.53 -2.41 -3.43
N LYS A 146 1.23 -2.16 -2.34
CA LYS A 146 2.68 -2.09 -2.26
C LYS A 146 3.17 -3.22 -1.37
N VAL A 147 4.17 -3.96 -1.83
CA VAL A 147 4.76 -5.07 -1.08
C VAL A 147 6.26 -4.90 -0.98
N CYS A 148 6.79 -5.06 0.23
CA CYS A 148 8.22 -4.99 0.49
C CYS A 148 8.65 -6.18 1.35
N ARG A 149 9.75 -6.83 0.99
CA ARG A 149 10.38 -7.83 1.84
C ARG A 149 11.49 -7.19 2.66
N PHE A 150 11.73 -7.68 3.88
CA PHE A 150 12.81 -7.22 4.73
C PHE A 150 13.73 -8.36 5.18
N SER A 151 14.95 -8.00 5.58
CA SER A 151 15.95 -8.98 6.05
C SER A 151 15.91 -9.14 7.56
N SER A 152 15.89 -8.04 8.31
CA SER A 152 16.02 -8.05 9.77
C SER A 152 14.81 -7.44 10.45
N SER A 153 14.28 -6.33 9.93
CA SER A 153 13.14 -5.62 10.51
C SER A 153 12.26 -4.98 9.44
N SER A 154 10.96 -4.88 9.70
CA SER A 154 9.98 -4.19 8.85
C SER A 154 10.32 -2.71 8.64
N SER A 155 11.13 -2.10 9.52
CA SER A 155 11.65 -0.73 9.37
C SER A 155 12.60 -0.56 8.17
N GLU A 156 13.12 -1.64 7.59
CA GLU A 156 13.89 -1.60 6.33
C GLU A 156 12.99 -1.29 5.13
N CYS A 157 11.71 -1.62 5.23
CA CYS A 157 10.71 -1.28 4.23
C CYS A 157 10.30 0.17 4.39
N VAL A 158 11.16 1.05 3.91
CA VAL A 158 10.87 2.47 3.78
C VAL A 158 10.21 2.64 2.41
N GLU A 159 8.95 3.06 2.41
CA GLU A 159 8.33 3.54 1.18
C GLU A 159 9.23 4.66 0.64
N PRO A 160 9.57 4.66 -0.67
CA PRO A 160 9.96 5.90 -1.33
C PRO A 160 8.71 6.82 -1.28
N GLY A 161 8.56 7.50 -0.12
CA GLY A 161 7.41 8.27 0.33
C GLY A 161 6.45 7.57 1.29
N LEU A 162 6.48 7.70 2.62
CA LEU A 162 6.61 8.94 3.41
C LEU A 162 6.61 8.69 4.93
N PRO A 163 7.39 9.43 5.73
CA PRO A 163 6.75 10.39 6.63
C PRO A 163 7.15 11.80 6.21
N GLY A 164 6.16 12.63 5.94
CA GLY A 164 6.40 14.04 5.80
C GLY A 164 6.91 14.54 7.13
N CYS A 165 7.60 15.66 7.11
CA CYS A 165 8.06 16.30 8.33
C CYS A 165 6.95 16.34 9.40
N SER A 166 7.23 16.10 10.68
CA SER A 166 6.16 16.26 11.68
C SER A 166 5.69 17.71 11.66
N ARG A 167 4.41 17.95 11.37
CA ARG A 167 3.84 19.30 11.40
C ARG A 167 3.94 19.82 12.84
N PRO A 168 4.64 20.92 13.11
CA PRO A 168 4.55 21.56 14.42
C PRO A 168 3.12 22.06 14.66
N ASP A 169 2.62 21.96 15.89
CA ASP A 169 1.25 22.36 16.23
C ASP A 169 0.96 23.83 15.90
N PHE A 170 1.99 24.70 16.00
CA PHE A 170 1.91 26.12 15.69
C PHE A 170 1.95 26.44 14.18
N TRP A 171 2.30 25.48 13.33
CA TRP A 171 2.53 25.70 11.91
C TRP A 171 1.28 25.43 11.10
N CYS A 172 0.81 26.44 10.35
CA CYS A 172 -0.46 26.39 9.63
C CYS A 172 -1.67 26.06 10.54
N ASP A 173 -1.73 26.68 11.72
CA ASP A 173 -2.84 26.55 12.65
C ASP A 173 -3.82 27.74 12.52
N PRO A 174 -5.08 27.50 12.11
CA PRO A 174 -6.11 28.53 12.01
C PRO A 174 -6.34 29.30 13.32
N ASN A 175 -6.05 28.70 14.48
CA ASN A 175 -6.23 29.34 15.79
C ASN A 175 -5.10 30.31 16.14
N ASN A 176 -3.93 30.16 15.52
CA ASN A 176 -2.79 31.07 15.66
C ASN A 176 -2.75 32.13 14.55
N ALA A 177 -3.58 31.97 13.51
CA ALA A 177 -3.79 32.97 12.48
C ALA A 177 -4.52 34.19 13.07
N ASN A 178 -3.76 35.24 13.37
CA ASN A 178 -4.25 36.55 13.77
C ASN A 178 -5.39 37.08 12.86
N ASN A 179 -6.64 36.80 13.23
CA ASN A 179 -7.88 37.29 12.60
C ASN A 179 -8.02 37.08 11.08
N ASN A 180 -7.18 36.25 10.45
CA ASN A 180 -7.27 35.88 9.03
C ASN A 180 -7.32 34.35 8.87
N ALA A 181 -8.31 33.74 9.55
CA ALA A 181 -8.37 32.33 9.94
C ALA A 181 -8.52 31.28 8.82
N ASN A 182 -8.25 31.61 7.56
CA ASN A 182 -8.36 30.65 6.44
C ASN A 182 -6.97 30.30 5.90
N TRP A 183 -6.16 29.70 6.76
CA TRP A 183 -4.90 29.07 6.35
C TRP A 183 -5.20 27.67 5.79
N GLU A 184 -4.75 27.41 4.57
CA GLU A 184 -4.88 26.11 3.93
C GLU A 184 -3.60 25.29 4.14
N LEU A 185 -3.75 24.16 4.81
CA LEU A 185 -2.69 23.16 4.94
C LEU A 185 -2.83 22.13 3.82
N ARG A 186 -1.72 21.88 3.13
CA ARG A 186 -1.63 20.85 2.08
C ARG A 186 -0.36 20.04 2.26
N GLN A 187 -0.37 18.85 1.69
CA GLN A 187 0.82 18.01 1.57
C GLN A 187 1.14 17.81 0.10
N ALA A 188 2.39 18.04 -0.28
CA ALA A 188 2.87 17.85 -1.64
C ALA A 188 4.36 17.49 -1.59
N ASP A 189 4.80 16.56 -2.44
CA ASP A 189 6.23 16.27 -2.64
C ASP A 189 6.83 17.43 -3.44
N CYS A 190 7.39 18.40 -2.72
CA CYS A 190 7.78 19.68 -3.30
C CYS A 190 9.19 19.65 -3.89
N ASP A 191 10.04 18.74 -3.42
CA ASP A 191 11.42 18.59 -3.87
C ASP A 191 11.69 17.28 -4.64
N GLY A 192 10.68 16.43 -4.81
CA GLY A 192 10.70 15.26 -5.69
C GLY A 192 11.46 14.08 -5.10
N ASP A 193 11.68 14.06 -3.79
CA ASP A 193 12.38 13.00 -3.07
C ASP A 193 11.46 11.81 -2.70
N GLY A 194 10.19 11.89 -3.11
CA GLY A 194 9.13 10.94 -2.77
C GLY A 194 8.47 11.24 -1.43
N VAL A 195 9.02 12.15 -0.62
CA VAL A 195 8.55 12.54 0.70
C VAL A 195 7.68 13.81 0.58
N MET A 196 6.34 13.68 0.60
CA MET A 196 5.41 14.78 0.94
C MET A 196 5.96 15.74 2.00
N ASP A 197 6.03 16.99 1.59
CA ASP A 197 6.32 18.17 2.38
C ASP A 197 5.02 18.82 2.86
N TRP A 198 5.12 19.66 3.88
CA TRP A 198 3.99 20.48 4.28
C TRP A 198 4.00 21.81 3.55
N VAL A 199 2.88 22.17 2.94
CA VAL A 199 2.64 23.47 2.33
C VAL A 199 1.55 24.17 3.11
N CYS A 200 1.79 25.43 3.48
CA CYS A 200 0.78 26.29 4.08
C CYS A 200 0.60 27.51 3.19
N THR A 201 -0.66 27.87 2.92
CA THR A 201 -1.04 29.08 2.20
C THR A 201 -2.08 29.88 2.97
N ASP A 202 -1.98 31.22 2.93
CA ASP A 202 -3.00 32.12 3.47
C ASP A 202 -3.77 32.82 2.32
N MET A 203 -4.94 33.37 2.61
CA MET A 203 -5.78 34.14 1.67
C MET A 203 -5.08 35.37 1.06
N ASN A 204 -4.03 35.87 1.72
CA ASN A 204 -3.21 36.97 1.19
C ASN A 204 -2.18 36.50 0.14
N GLY A 205 -2.18 35.22 -0.24
CA GLY A 205 -1.19 34.62 -1.15
C GLY A 205 0.17 34.37 -0.50
N GLN A 206 0.25 34.45 0.83
CA GLN A 206 1.44 34.10 1.60
C GLN A 206 1.59 32.58 1.63
N ARG A 207 2.84 32.09 1.60
CA ARG A 207 3.12 30.66 1.60
C ARG A 207 4.41 30.29 2.32
N GLY A 208 4.43 29.08 2.87
CA GLY A 208 5.60 28.44 3.48
C GLY A 208 5.59 26.94 3.24
N VAL A 209 6.78 26.35 3.17
CA VAL A 209 6.96 24.92 2.86
C VAL A 209 7.94 24.28 3.84
N ILE A 210 7.53 23.28 4.62
CA ILE A 210 8.45 22.46 5.41
C ILE A 210 8.91 21.31 4.53
N ARG A 211 10.18 21.35 4.11
CA ARG A 211 10.80 20.34 3.24
C ARG A 211 11.51 19.24 3.99
N SER A 212 11.31 18.00 3.56
CA SER A 212 12.01 16.79 3.99
C SER A 212 13.52 16.90 3.78
N THR A 213 13.96 17.35 2.60
CA THR A 213 15.39 17.53 2.25
C THR A 213 16.08 18.61 3.08
N SER A 214 15.29 19.53 3.64
CA SER A 214 15.77 20.59 4.54
C SER A 214 15.76 20.16 6.01
N GLY A 215 15.60 18.86 6.30
CA GLY A 215 15.66 18.29 7.64
C GLY A 215 14.44 18.63 8.51
N CYS A 216 13.30 18.93 7.90
CA CYS A 216 12.05 19.21 8.63
C CYS A 216 12.09 20.41 9.58
N ASN A 217 12.93 21.39 9.26
CA ASN A 217 13.02 22.62 10.03
C ASN A 217 11.78 23.50 9.82
N SER A 218 11.22 24.01 10.92
CA SER A 218 10.01 24.84 10.93
C SER A 218 10.27 26.34 11.13
N ASP A 219 11.55 26.75 11.16
CA ASP A 219 11.94 28.14 11.27
C ASP A 219 11.60 28.95 10.00
N TYR A 220 11.43 30.26 10.16
CA TYR A 220 11.09 31.18 9.06
C TYR A 220 12.08 31.11 7.89
N SER A 221 13.38 31.00 8.17
CA SER A 221 14.43 30.92 7.14
C SER A 221 14.38 29.62 6.34
N SER A 222 13.97 28.53 6.97
CA SER A 222 13.97 27.18 6.38
C SER A 222 12.69 26.92 5.59
N THR A 223 11.56 27.44 6.08
CA THR A 223 10.25 27.29 5.46
C THR A 223 9.95 28.33 4.39
N GLY A 224 10.70 29.44 4.40
CA GLY A 224 10.48 30.59 3.53
C GLY A 224 9.23 31.40 3.86
N TRP A 225 8.52 31.07 4.96
CA TRP A 225 7.32 31.81 5.36
C TRP A 225 7.65 33.28 5.65
N PRO A 226 6.82 34.26 5.20
CA PRO A 226 5.56 34.12 4.46
C PRO A 226 5.67 34.20 2.93
N SER A 227 6.88 34.29 2.37
CA SER A 227 7.11 34.52 0.94
C SER A 227 7.97 33.42 0.32
N ALA A 228 7.62 32.15 0.56
CA ALA A 228 8.46 31.04 0.09
C ALA A 228 8.53 31.05 -1.45
N PRO A 229 9.74 31.01 -2.05
CA PRO A 229 9.90 31.02 -3.50
C PRO A 229 9.16 29.86 -4.18
N THR A 230 8.68 30.04 -5.40
CA THR A 230 8.06 28.94 -6.19
C THR A 230 9.01 27.76 -6.38
N SER A 231 10.33 27.99 -6.33
CA SER A 231 11.34 26.93 -6.33
C SER A 231 11.32 26.02 -5.10
N TYR A 232 10.66 26.42 -4.00
CA TYR A 232 10.53 25.56 -2.81
C TYR A 232 9.44 24.51 -2.97
N CYS A 233 8.45 24.76 -3.82
CA CYS A 233 7.45 23.77 -4.21
C CYS A 233 6.90 24.18 -5.59
N PRO A 234 7.48 23.64 -6.69
CA PRO A 234 7.11 23.99 -8.06
C PRO A 234 5.76 23.41 -8.50
N SER A 235 5.24 22.41 -7.78
CA SER A 235 3.94 21.76 -8.03
C SER A 235 2.72 22.67 -7.78
N GLU A 236 2.93 23.92 -7.39
CA GLU A 236 1.90 24.92 -7.08
C GLU A 236 1.74 25.98 -8.21
N LEU A 237 1.96 25.61 -9.47
CA LEU A 237 1.61 26.41 -10.66
C LEU A 237 0.47 25.77 -11.45
#